data_AF-A0A7T1MPI4-F1
#
_entry.id   AF-A0A7T1MPI4-F1
#
_cell.length_a   1.000
_cell.length_b   1.000
_cell.length_c   1.000
_cell.angle_alpha   90.00
_cell.angle_beta   90.00
_cell.angle_gamma   90.00
#
_symmetry.space_group_name_H-M   'P 1'
#
loop_
_entity.id
_entity.type
_entity.pdbx_description
1 polymer ?
#
loop_
_entity_poly.entity_id
_entity_poly.type
_entity_poly.pdbx_seq_one_letter_code
_entity_poly.pdbx_strand_id
1 'polypeptide(L)'
;MGDILGDYLKSIGRIPLLTDEEVLQHCRLVRAWLDQAEPTRATARKGRRALERMVNANLRLVVSIVSKYRRRIRGNCIDMMDLIQAGNLGLITAVERFDPARGYRFSTYGYWWIRKAVSRSPQP
;
A
#
# COMPACT_ATOMS: atom_id res chain seq x y z
N MET A 1 -2.23 -18.28 22.26
CA MET A 1 -2.78 -17.47 21.15
C MET A 1 -1.69 -16.50 20.74
N GLY A 2 -1.12 -16.61 19.54
CA GLY A 2 -0.05 -15.71 19.09
C GLY A 2 -0.55 -14.28 18.93
N ASP A 3 0.30 -13.30 19.22
CA ASP A 3 0.02 -11.88 18.96
C ASP A 3 -0.07 -11.66 17.44
N ILE A 4 -1.30 -11.58 16.92
CA ILE A 4 -1.61 -11.41 15.49
C ILE A 4 -0.88 -10.18 14.91
N LEU A 5 -0.83 -9.08 15.66
CA LEU A 5 -0.15 -7.87 15.23
C LEU A 5 1.37 -8.11 15.18
N GLY A 6 1.94 -8.73 16.20
CA GLY A 6 3.35 -9.11 16.24
C GLY A 6 3.77 -10.00 15.08
N ASP A 7 2.96 -11.01 14.74
CA ASP A 7 3.22 -11.93 13.62
C ASP A 7 3.10 -11.23 12.26
N TYR A 8 2.13 -10.33 12.11
CA TYR A 8 2.02 -9.47 10.94
C TYR A 8 3.24 -8.56 10.77
N LEU A 9 3.69 -7.88 11.84
CA LEU A 9 4.87 -7.01 11.77
C LEU A 9 6.15 -7.77 11.40
N LYS A 10 6.32 -8.99 11.94
CA LYS A 10 7.44 -9.87 11.58
C LYS A 10 7.37 -10.29 10.11
N SER A 11 6.18 -10.61 9.58
CA SER A 11 6.05 -11.05 8.19
C SER A 11 6.39 -9.93 7.20
N ILE A 12 5.83 -8.74 7.38
CA ILE A 12 6.11 -7.60 6.50
C ILE A 12 7.55 -7.09 6.62
N GLY A 13 8.18 -7.28 7.78
CA GLY A 13 9.58 -6.91 8.02
C GLY A 13 10.58 -7.71 7.18
N ARG A 14 10.21 -8.93 6.76
CA ARG A 14 11.04 -9.81 5.91
C ARG A 14 10.92 -9.52 4.42
N ILE A 15 9.94 -8.71 4.01
CA ILE A 15 9.72 -8.39 2.61
C ILE A 15 10.80 -7.40 2.14
N PRO A 16 11.59 -7.72 1.10
CA PRO A 16 12.61 -6.81 0.61
C PRO A 16 11.99 -5.52 0.08
N LEU A 17 12.64 -4.39 0.34
CA LEU A 17 12.26 -3.11 -0.26
C LEU A 17 12.50 -3.13 -1.77
N LEU A 18 11.84 -2.21 -2.48
CA LEU A 18 12.07 -2.01 -3.90
C LEU A 18 13.08 -0.89 -4.11
N THR A 19 13.94 -1.03 -5.12
CA THR A 19 14.72 0.08 -5.66
C THR A 19 13.84 1.01 -6.49
N ASP A 20 14.31 2.23 -6.77
CA ASP A 20 13.58 3.17 -7.63
C ASP A 20 13.38 2.60 -9.05
N GLU A 21 14.34 1.84 -9.58
CA GLU A 21 14.23 1.17 -10.87
C GLU A 21 13.15 0.08 -10.86
N GLU A 22 13.13 -0.77 -9.82
CA GLU A 22 12.10 -1.79 -9.67
C GLU A 22 10.70 -1.16 -9.50
N VAL A 23 10.59 -0.04 -8.78
CA VAL A 23 9.35 0.73 -8.69
C VAL A 23 8.88 1.15 -10.08
N LEU A 24 9.75 1.75 -10.91
CA LEU A 24 9.41 2.15 -12.27
C LEU A 24 8.97 0.95 -13.12
N GLN A 25 9.70 -0.17 -13.05
CA GLN A 25 9.37 -1.39 -13.77
C GLN A 25 7.98 -1.91 -13.39
N HIS A 26 7.69 -2.03 -12.09
CA HIS A 26 6.39 -2.50 -11.62
C HIS A 26 5.26 -1.54 -11.99
N CYS A 27 5.49 -0.24 -11.91
CA CYS A 27 4.49 0.76 -12.32
C CYS A 27 4.11 0.60 -13.79
N ARG A 28 5.09 0.40 -14.69
CA ARG A 28 4.82 0.15 -16.11
C ARG A 28 3.98 -1.11 -16.32
N LEU A 29 4.25 -2.19 -15.59
CA LEU A 29 3.49 -3.44 -15.69
C LEU A 29 2.05 -3.28 -15.17
N VAL A 30 1.87 -2.54 -14.08
CA VAL A 30 0.54 -2.21 -13.54
C VAL A 30 -0.25 -1.38 -14.56
N ARG A 31 0.36 -0.34 -15.14
CA ARG A 31 -0.27 0.50 -16.18
C ARG A 31 -0.62 -0.26 -17.44
N ALA A 32 0.32 -1.05 -17.96
CA ALA A 32 0.07 -1.91 -19.12
C ALA A 32 -1.11 -2.87 -18.91
N TRP A 33 -1.41 -3.25 -17.67
CA TRP A 33 -2.58 -4.04 -17.34
C TRP A 33 -3.85 -3.19 -17.18
N LEU A 34 -3.83 -2.14 -16.36
CA LEU A 34 -5.02 -1.35 -16.01
C LEU A 34 -5.54 -0.46 -17.13
N ASP A 35 -4.66 -0.02 -18.04
CA ASP A 35 -5.03 0.90 -19.12
C ASP A 35 -5.67 0.16 -20.32
N GLN A 36 -5.66 -1.18 -20.32
CA GLN A 36 -6.29 -2.00 -21.35
C GLN A 36 -7.72 -2.39 -20.92
N ALA A 37 -8.71 -2.17 -21.80
CA ALA A 37 -10.09 -2.62 -21.56
C ALA A 37 -10.20 -4.15 -21.49
N GLU A 38 -9.48 -4.86 -22.38
CA GLU A 38 -9.42 -6.32 -22.45
C GLU A 38 -7.96 -6.80 -22.47
N PRO A 39 -7.29 -6.85 -21.31
CA PRO A 39 -5.90 -7.28 -21.24
C PRO A 39 -5.78 -8.78 -21.51
N THR A 40 -4.75 -9.17 -22.27
CA THR A 40 -4.42 -10.60 -22.42
C THR A 40 -4.18 -11.24 -21.05
N ARG A 41 -4.41 -12.56 -20.93
CA ARG A 41 -4.13 -13.32 -19.71
C ARG A 41 -2.69 -13.13 -19.22
N ALA A 42 -1.74 -13.00 -20.14
CA ALA A 42 -0.33 -12.76 -19.82
C ALA A 42 -0.10 -11.36 -19.24
N THR A 43 -0.68 -10.33 -19.86
CA THR A 43 -0.62 -8.94 -19.36
C THR A 43 -1.25 -8.83 -17.98
N ALA A 44 -2.46 -9.36 -17.80
CA ALA A 44 -3.16 -9.34 -16.51
C ALA A 44 -2.38 -10.04 -15.41
N ARG A 45 -1.76 -11.19 -15.70
CA ARG A 45 -0.92 -11.92 -14.74
C ARG A 45 0.32 -11.11 -14.33
N LYS A 46 1.00 -10.46 -15.28
CA LYS A 46 2.18 -9.63 -15.01
C LYS A 46 1.81 -8.39 -14.20
N GLY A 47 0.75 -7.69 -14.58
CA GLY A 47 0.25 -6.51 -13.88
C GLY A 47 -0.16 -6.81 -12.44
N ARG A 48 -0.91 -7.88 -12.21
CA ARG A 48 -1.32 -8.30 -10.87
C ARG A 48 -0.12 -8.62 -9.97
N ARG A 49 0.87 -9.37 -10.48
CA ARG A 49 2.11 -9.66 -9.72
C ARG A 49 2.90 -8.41 -9.40
N ALA A 50 2.96 -7.44 -10.32
CA ALA A 50 3.62 -6.17 -10.09
C ALA A 50 2.89 -5.33 -9.03
N LEU A 51 1.56 -5.30 -9.06
CA LEU A 51 0.73 -4.66 -8.04
C LEU A 51 0.96 -5.29 -6.66
N GLU A 52 0.88 -6.62 -6.56
CA GLU A 52 1.15 -7.37 -5.32
C GLU A 52 2.55 -7.07 -4.78
N ARG A 53 3.57 -7.07 -5.65
CA ARG A 53 4.96 -6.78 -5.25
C ARG A 53 5.11 -5.35 -4.72
N MET A 54 4.52 -4.38 -5.41
CA MET A 54 4.50 -2.96 -5.00
C MET A 54 3.80 -2.77 -3.65
N VAL A 55 2.63 -3.38 -3.46
CA VAL A 55 1.88 -3.31 -2.20
C VAL A 55 2.70 -3.94 -1.06
N ASN A 56 3.18 -5.16 -1.26
CA ASN A 56 3.94 -5.91 -0.25
C ASN A 56 5.21 -5.18 0.21
N ALA A 57 5.95 -4.58 -0.72
CA ALA A 57 7.17 -3.82 -0.41
C ALA A 57 6.88 -2.56 0.45
N ASN A 58 5.64 -2.07 0.45
CA ASN A 58 5.24 -0.82 1.08
C ASN A 58 4.33 -1.00 2.31
N LEU A 59 4.07 -2.24 2.76
CA LEU A 59 3.25 -2.47 3.97
C LEU A 59 3.86 -1.82 5.23
N ARG A 60 5.19 -1.73 5.31
CA ARG A 60 5.90 -1.03 6.40
C ARG A 60 5.59 0.47 6.43
N LEU A 61 5.37 1.08 5.26
CA LEU A 61 4.97 2.49 5.16
C LEU A 61 3.57 2.69 5.78
N VAL A 62 2.63 1.79 5.48
CA VAL A 62 1.27 1.83 6.05
C VAL A 62 1.31 1.81 7.57
N VAL A 63 2.01 0.85 8.16
CA VAL A 63 2.16 0.74 9.62
C VAL A 63 2.76 2.02 10.21
N SER A 64 3.79 2.60 9.55
CA SER A 64 4.43 3.83 10.03
C SER A 64 3.48 5.04 10.04
N ILE A 65 2.58 5.13 9.06
CA ILE A 65 1.60 6.21 8.93
C ILE A 65 0.46 6.00 9.93
N VAL A 66 -0.08 4.79 10.01
CA VAL A 66 -1.15 4.42 10.95
C VAL A 66 -0.71 4.64 12.39
N SER A 67 0.50 4.21 12.76
CA SER A 67 1.06 4.43 14.10
C SER A 67 1.12 5.90 14.48
N LYS A 68 1.51 6.77 13.53
CA LYS A 68 1.54 8.23 13.73
C LYS A 68 0.12 8.82 13.80
N TYR A 69 -0.80 8.32 12.98
CA TYR A 69 -2.20 8.77 12.96
C TYR A 69 -2.90 8.44 14.28
N ARG A 70 -2.83 7.19 14.74
CA ARG A 70 -3.43 6.72 16.00
C ARG A 70 -2.95 7.53 17.20
N ARG A 71 -1.66 7.85 17.28
CA ARG A 71 -1.10 8.68 18.37
C ARG A 71 -1.73 10.08 18.44
N ARG A 72 -2.19 10.64 17.32
CA ARG A 72 -2.79 11.99 17.27
C ARG A 72 -4.25 12.00 17.71
N ILE A 73 -4.94 10.87 17.65
CA ILE A 73 -6.37 10.78 17.90
C ILE A 73 -6.55 10.18 19.28
N ARG A 74 -6.62 11.05 20.30
CA ARG A 74 -6.81 10.65 21.69
C ARG A 74 -8.24 10.13 21.88
N GLY A 75 -8.38 9.08 22.69
CA GLY A 75 -9.69 8.58 23.13
C GLY A 75 -10.39 7.60 22.19
N ASN A 76 -9.70 7.12 21.15
CA ASN A 76 -10.33 6.29 20.14
C ASN A 76 -10.03 4.79 20.32
N CYS A 77 -11.09 3.99 20.31
CA CYS A 77 -11.07 2.55 20.58
C CYS A 77 -10.70 1.71 19.34
N ILE A 78 -10.47 2.34 18.19
CA ILE A 78 -10.26 1.63 16.92
C ILE A 78 -9.03 0.73 17.02
N ASP A 79 -9.22 -0.52 16.61
CA ASP A 79 -8.17 -1.52 16.60
C ASP A 79 -7.06 -1.17 15.61
N MET A 80 -5.82 -1.54 15.96
CA MET A 80 -4.66 -1.27 15.12
C MET A 80 -4.76 -1.97 13.76
N MET A 81 -5.27 -3.21 13.74
CA MET A 81 -5.41 -3.98 12.51
C MET A 81 -6.45 -3.35 11.60
N ASP A 82 -7.55 -2.84 12.12
CA ASP A 82 -8.58 -2.17 11.31
C ASP A 82 -8.01 -0.94 10.60
N LEU A 83 -7.23 -0.11 11.30
CA LEU A 83 -6.55 1.03 10.69
C LEU A 83 -5.50 0.60 9.66
N ILE A 84 -4.76 -0.47 9.92
CA ILE A 84 -3.80 -1.04 8.96
C ILE A 84 -4.53 -1.51 7.70
N GLN A 85 -5.64 -2.22 7.84
CA GLN A 85 -6.41 -2.72 6.71
C GLN A 85 -6.97 -1.58 5.85
N ALA A 86 -7.52 -0.54 6.48
CA ALA A 86 -7.93 0.67 5.76
C ALA A 86 -6.74 1.35 5.05
N GLY A 87 -5.59 1.45 5.73
CA GLY A 87 -4.37 1.97 5.14
C GLY A 87 -3.87 1.14 3.95
N ASN A 88 -3.99 -0.18 4.00
CA ASN A 88 -3.63 -1.10 2.92
C ASN A 88 -4.53 -0.88 1.70
N LEU A 89 -5.83 -0.64 1.87
CA LEU A 89 -6.73 -0.27 0.77
C LEU A 89 -6.33 1.07 0.13
N GLY A 90 -5.94 2.05 0.95
CA GLY A 90 -5.36 3.30 0.48
C GLY A 90 -4.07 3.08 -0.31
N LEU A 91 -3.19 2.20 0.16
CA LEU A 91 -1.96 1.84 -0.52
C LEU A 91 -2.22 1.19 -1.88
N ILE A 92 -3.16 0.25 -1.98
CA ILE A 92 -3.54 -0.39 -3.26
C ILE A 92 -3.97 0.69 -4.26
N THR A 93 -4.87 1.59 -3.83
CA THR A 93 -5.32 2.72 -4.68
C THR A 93 -4.14 3.61 -5.10
N ALA A 94 -3.15 3.80 -4.23
CA ALA A 94 -1.95 4.55 -4.56
C ALA A 94 -1.12 3.85 -5.63
N VAL A 95 -0.93 2.54 -5.56
CA VAL A 95 -0.18 1.76 -6.55
C VAL A 95 -0.88 1.79 -7.91
N GLU A 96 -2.20 1.62 -7.95
CA GLU A 96 -2.99 1.66 -9.18
C GLU A 96 -2.90 3.02 -9.90
N ARG A 97 -2.80 4.11 -9.12
CA ARG A 97 -2.88 5.48 -9.62
C ARG A 97 -1.55 6.22 -9.68
N PHE A 98 -0.47 5.64 -9.21
CA PHE A 98 0.82 6.29 -9.20
C PHE A 98 1.33 6.51 -10.63
N ASP A 99 1.93 7.68 -10.84
CA ASP A 99 2.48 8.12 -12.11
C ASP A 99 3.90 8.65 -11.87
N PRO A 100 4.94 7.89 -12.24
CA PRO A 100 6.32 8.32 -12.03
C PRO A 100 6.74 9.50 -12.92
N ALA A 101 6.02 9.82 -14.00
CA ALA A 101 6.35 10.95 -14.86
C ALA A 101 6.22 12.30 -14.14
N ARG A 102 5.49 12.34 -13.02
CA ARG A 102 5.33 13.53 -12.17
C ARG A 102 6.55 13.86 -11.30
N GLY A 103 7.59 13.00 -11.29
CA GLY A 103 8.86 13.28 -10.62
C GLY A 103 8.86 13.13 -9.08
N TYR A 104 7.77 12.63 -8.49
CA TYR A 104 7.71 12.37 -7.04
C TYR A 104 7.99 10.90 -6.73
N ARG A 105 8.68 10.64 -5.61
CA ARG A 105 8.85 9.28 -5.08
C ARG A 105 7.50 8.66 -4.72
N PHE A 106 7.38 7.34 -4.91
CA PHE A 106 6.16 6.60 -4.58
C PHE A 106 5.73 6.80 -3.11
N SER A 107 6.67 6.81 -2.17
CA SER A 107 6.38 6.99 -0.74
C SER A 107 5.68 8.30 -0.42
N THR A 108 6.02 9.39 -1.14
CA THR A 108 5.35 10.69 -1.03
C THR A 108 3.90 10.61 -1.50
N TYR A 109 3.66 9.97 -2.64
CA TYR A 109 2.31 9.81 -3.19
C TYR A 109 1.44 8.86 -2.34
N GLY A 110 2.01 7.71 -1.96
CA GLY A 110 1.36 6.71 -1.12
C GLY A 110 0.94 7.27 0.24
N TYR A 111 1.74 8.16 0.85
CA TYR A 111 1.39 8.80 2.11
C TYR A 111 0.00 9.45 2.09
N TRP A 112 -0.33 10.17 1.02
CA TRP A 112 -1.60 10.88 0.94
C TRP A 112 -2.80 9.91 0.90
N TRP A 113 -2.71 8.88 0.07
CA TRP A 113 -3.77 7.89 -0.08
C TRP A 113 -3.97 7.04 1.17
N ILE A 114 -2.87 6.60 1.80
CA ILE A 114 -2.92 5.86 3.06
C ILE A 114 -3.59 6.72 4.13
N ARG A 115 -3.11 7.96 4.34
CA ARG A 115 -3.70 8.86 5.34
C ARG A 115 -5.18 9.14 5.07
N LYS A 116 -5.55 9.36 3.81
CA LYS A 116 -6.94 9.60 3.40
C LYS A 116 -7.83 8.40 3.72
N ALA A 117 -7.40 7.18 3.43
CA ALA A 117 -8.17 5.96 3.69
C ALA A 117 -8.34 5.72 5.20
N VAL A 118 -7.27 5.85 5.96
CA VAL A 118 -7.29 5.73 7.43
C VAL A 118 -8.20 6.80 8.05
N SER A 119 -8.19 8.03 7.52
CA SER A 119 -9.06 9.12 8.05
C SER A 119 -10.54 8.97 7.72
N ARG A 120 -10.90 8.11 6.75
CA ARG A 120 -12.29 7.83 6.35
C ARG A 120 -12.84 6.56 6.99
N SER A 121 -12.02 5.83 7.74
CA SER A 121 -12.47 4.61 8.42
C SER A 121 -13.54 5.00 9.45
N PRO A 122 -14.69 4.30 9.47
CA PRO A 122 -15.77 4.62 10.38
C PRO A 122 -15.25 4.59 11.81
N GLN A 123 -15.52 5.66 12.54
CA GLN A 123 -15.39 5.69 13.99
C GLN A 123 -16.53 4.82 14.54
N PRO A 124 -16.31 3.96 15.55
CA PRO A 124 -17.39 3.22 16.18
C PRO A 124 -18.45 4.17 16.75
#